data_AF-A0A1E3RDZ5-F1
#
_entry.id   AF-A0A1E3RDZ5-F1
#
_cell.length_a   1.000
_cell.length_b   1.000
_cell.length_c   1.000
_cell.angle_alpha   90.00
_cell.angle_beta   90.00
_cell.angle_gamma   90.00
#
_symmetry.space_group_name_H-M   'P 1'
#
loop_
_entity.id
_entity.type
_entity.pdbx_description
1 polymer ?
#
loop_
_entity_poly.entity_id
_entity_poly.type
_entity_poly.pdbx_seq_one_letter_code
_entity_poly.pdbx_strand_id
1 'polypeptide(L)'
;MVMNPGMVVGDRVNWGVRMLERAEGVVVALRRCRVEEAFAEIVDAAKRHRVPTLELAAALVGLAEGVDVEGDAGWAARYEWSSLLQQPRR
;
A
#
# COMPACT_ATOMS: atom_id res chain seq x y z
N MET A 1 -12.27 6.05 -6.50
CA MET A 1 -12.00 6.46 -5.09
C MET A 1 -12.88 7.67 -4.77
N VAL A 2 -13.98 7.49 -4.03
CA VAL A 2 -14.91 8.60 -3.73
C VAL A 2 -14.28 9.47 -2.63
N MET A 3 -13.75 10.64 -3.00
CA MET A 3 -13.25 11.63 -2.05
C MET A 3 -14.44 12.32 -1.37
N ASN A 4 -14.51 12.24 -0.04
CA ASN A 4 -15.57 12.87 0.74
C ASN A 4 -15.35 14.40 0.78
N PRO A 5 -16.36 15.23 0.41
CA PRO A 5 -16.24 16.69 0.41
C PRO A 5 -16.36 17.23 1.84
N GLY A 6 -15.29 17.10 2.63
CA GLY A 6 -15.27 17.59 4.02
C GLY A 6 -13.94 17.44 4.77
N MET A 7 -12.89 16.85 4.18
CA MET A 7 -11.61 16.64 4.88
C MET A 7 -10.81 17.93 5.07
N VAL A 8 -10.61 18.34 6.33
CA VAL A 8 -9.61 19.34 6.71
C VAL A 8 -8.20 18.80 6.49
N VAL A 9 -7.20 19.68 6.32
CA VAL A 9 -5.80 19.28 6.02
C VAL A 9 -5.24 18.28 7.04
N GLY A 10 -5.58 18.45 8.33
CA GLY A 10 -5.20 17.51 9.39
C GLY A 10 -5.76 16.10 9.20
N ASP A 11 -6.98 15.97 8.67
CA ASP A 11 -7.60 14.66 8.39
C ASP A 11 -6.91 13.95 7.24
N ARG A 12 -6.42 14.70 6.24
CA ARG A 12 -5.69 14.15 5.09
C ARG A 12 -4.35 13.56 5.50
N VAL A 13 -3.59 14.30 6.33
CA VAL A 13 -2.29 13.82 6.84
C VAL A 13 -2.51 12.57 7.70
N ASN A 14 -3.48 12.60 8.61
CA ASN A 14 -3.78 11.47 9.47
C ASN A 14 -4.29 10.26 8.65
N TRP A 15 -5.08 10.48 7.60
CA TRP A 15 -5.44 9.41 6.67
C TRP A 15 -4.22 8.81 5.96
N GLY A 16 -3.30 9.67 5.49
CA GLY A 16 -2.08 9.24 4.83
C GLY A 16 -1.20 8.36 5.72
N VAL A 17 -0.97 8.80 6.96
CA VAL A 17 -0.20 8.05 7.97
C VAL A 17 -0.85 6.69 8.24
N ARG A 18 -2.15 6.67 8.52
CA ARG A 18 -2.86 5.41 8.80
C ARG A 18 -2.91 4.46 7.60
N MET A 19 -2.87 4.98 6.37
CA MET A 19 -2.85 4.13 5.18
C MET A 19 -1.49 3.46 5.01
N LEU A 20 -0.42 4.22 5.25
CA LEU A 20 0.94 3.72 5.21
C LEU A 20 1.18 2.66 6.30
N GLU A 21 0.77 2.92 7.55
CA GLU A 21 0.86 1.94 8.65
C GLU A 21 0.14 0.62 8.33
N ARG A 22 -1.01 0.69 7.64
CA ARG A 22 -1.72 -0.53 7.18
C ARG A 22 -0.91 -1.28 6.12
N ALA A 23 -0.38 -0.57 5.14
CA ALA A 23 0.43 -1.16 4.08
C ALA A 23 1.70 -1.83 4.65
N GLU A 24 2.37 -1.18 5.61
CA GLU A 24 3.50 -1.77 6.34
C GLU A 24 3.11 -3.07 7.03
N GLY A 25 1.97 -3.09 7.74
CA GLY A 25 1.44 -4.29 8.37
C GLY A 25 1.17 -5.44 7.38
N VAL A 26 0.67 -5.13 6.18
CA VAL A 26 0.50 -6.12 5.10
C VAL A 26 1.84 -6.71 4.69
N VAL A 27 2.86 -5.87 4.41
CA VAL A 27 4.19 -6.35 4.00
C VAL A 27 4.85 -7.17 5.11
N VAL A 28 4.78 -6.73 6.37
CA VAL A 28 5.28 -7.47 7.53
C VAL A 28 4.64 -8.86 7.63
N ALA A 29 3.32 -8.96 7.44
CA ALA A 29 2.62 -10.23 7.48
C ALA A 29 3.05 -11.18 6.34
N LEU A 30 3.32 -10.64 5.14
CA LEU A 30 3.73 -11.42 3.97
C LEU A 30 5.21 -11.84 4.03
N ARG A 31 6.10 -10.95 4.46
CA ARG A 31 7.57 -11.13 4.44
C ARG A 31 8.15 -11.64 5.76
N ARG A 32 7.41 -11.50 6.88
CA ARG A 32 7.90 -11.71 8.25
C ARG A 32 9.13 -10.83 8.58
N CYS A 33 9.12 -9.60 8.10
CA CYS A 33 10.18 -8.60 8.32
C CYS A 33 9.81 -7.60 9.41
N ARG A 34 10.73 -6.67 9.73
CA ARG A 34 10.45 -5.54 10.64
C ARG A 34 9.67 -4.45 9.92
N VAL A 35 8.98 -3.59 10.69
CA VAL A 35 8.17 -2.49 10.16
C VAL A 35 9.02 -1.50 9.35
N GLU A 36 10.24 -1.21 9.80
CA GLU A 36 11.16 -0.29 9.11
C GLU A 36 11.60 -0.83 7.75
N GLU A 37 11.78 -2.15 7.64
CA GLU A 37 12.12 -2.83 6.40
C GLU A 37 10.93 -2.84 5.44
N ALA A 38 9.72 -3.05 5.96
CA ALA A 38 8.48 -2.95 5.18
C ALA A 38 8.27 -1.54 4.62
N PHE A 39 8.49 -0.50 5.42
CA PHE A 39 8.40 0.88 4.97
C PHE A 39 9.41 1.17 3.84
N ALA A 40 10.67 0.74 4.01
CA ALA A 40 11.71 0.90 2.99
C ALA A 40 11.34 0.18 1.68
N GLU A 41 10.81 -1.04 1.76
CA GLU A 41 10.34 -1.81 0.59
C GLU A 41 9.24 -1.06 -0.17
N ILE A 42 8.24 -0.50 0.54
CA ILE A 42 7.15 0.28 -0.06
C ILE A 42 7.69 1.54 -0.76
N VAL A 43 8.61 2.26 -0.10
CA VAL A 43 9.22 3.48 -0.66
C VAL A 43 10.05 3.15 -1.91
N ASP A 44 10.84 2.10 -1.88
CA ASP A 44 11.70 1.73 -3.00
C ASP A 44 10.89 1.15 -4.17
N ALA A 45 9.79 0.44 -3.90
CA ALA A 45 8.81 0.08 -4.93
C ALA A 45 8.19 1.33 -5.58
N ALA A 46 7.76 2.31 -4.77
CA ALA A 46 7.19 3.56 -5.28
C ALA A 46 8.17 4.30 -6.21
N LYS A 47 9.45 4.37 -5.83
CA LYS A 47 10.51 4.96 -6.67
C LYS A 47 10.73 4.17 -7.97
N ARG A 48 10.79 2.84 -7.90
CA ARG A 48 10.99 1.96 -9.07
C ARG A 48 9.88 2.14 -10.10
N HIS A 49 8.63 2.23 -9.65
CA HIS A 49 7.46 2.40 -10.51
C HIS A 49 7.09 3.85 -10.78
N ARG A 50 7.79 4.82 -10.16
CA ARG A 50 7.55 6.26 -10.28
C ARG A 50 6.12 6.67 -9.92
N VAL A 51 5.56 6.04 -8.88
CA VAL A 51 4.22 6.34 -8.36
C VAL A 51 4.31 7.00 -6.98
N PRO A 52 3.32 7.82 -6.58
CA PRO A 52 3.29 8.37 -5.22
C PRO A 52 3.20 7.24 -4.18
N THR A 53 4.06 7.29 -3.16
CA THR A 53 4.13 6.25 -2.11
C THR A 53 2.78 6.02 -1.43
N LEU A 54 2.00 7.07 -1.19
CA LEU A 54 0.69 6.95 -0.56
C LEU A 54 -0.35 6.28 -1.46
N GLU A 55 -0.30 6.53 -2.78
CA GLU A 55 -1.17 5.84 -3.75
C GLU A 55 -0.80 4.36 -3.84
N LEU A 56 0.50 4.05 -3.84
CA LEU A 56 0.98 2.67 -3.82
C LEU A 56 0.58 1.94 -2.53
N ALA A 57 0.68 2.60 -1.38
CA ALA A 57 0.23 2.06 -0.09
C ALA A 57 -1.27 1.77 -0.10
N ALA A 58 -2.09 2.71 -0.59
CA ALA A 58 -3.52 2.50 -0.74
C ALA A 58 -3.84 1.36 -1.72
N ALA A 59 -3.10 1.26 -2.82
CA ALA A 59 -3.26 0.19 -3.80
C ALA A 59 -2.92 -1.18 -3.22
N LEU A 60 -1.84 -1.28 -2.44
CA LEU A 60 -1.43 -2.50 -1.75
C LEU A 60 -2.48 -2.95 -0.73
N VAL A 61 -3.01 -2.02 0.07
CA VAL A 61 -4.08 -2.33 1.03
C VAL A 61 -5.34 -2.81 0.30
N GLY A 62 -5.76 -2.12 -0.76
CA GLY A 62 -6.90 -2.54 -1.57
C GLY A 62 -6.70 -3.95 -2.17
N LEU A 63 -5.51 -4.25 -2.67
CA LEU A 63 -5.17 -5.58 -3.18
C LEU A 63 -5.25 -6.66 -2.08
N ALA A 64 -4.81 -6.36 -0.86
CA ALA A 64 -4.91 -7.26 0.29
C ALA A 64 -6.35 -7.48 0.77
N GLU A 65 -7.22 -6.49 0.57
CA GLU A 65 -8.68 -6.56 0.79
C GLU A 65 -9.42 -7.31 -0.33
N GLY A 66 -8.73 -7.69 -1.42
CA GLY A 66 -9.33 -8.33 -2.59
C GLY A 66 -10.05 -7.36 -3.53
N VAL A 67 -9.77 -6.06 -3.41
CA VAL A 67 -10.32 -5.01 -4.27
C VAL A 67 -9.38 -4.78 -5.46
N ASP A 68 -9.95 -4.71 -6.65
CA ASP A 68 -9.22 -4.29 -7.85
C ASP A 68 -8.91 -2.79 -7.75
N VAL A 69 -7.63 -2.46 -7.72
CA VAL A 69 -7.15 -1.07 -7.81
C VAL A 69 -6.62 -0.84 -9.21
N GLU A 70 -7.27 0.05 -9.95
CA GLU A 70 -6.85 0.48 -11.29
C GLU A 70 -5.78 1.59 -11.22
N GLY A 71 -5.10 1.82 -12.34
CA GLY A 71 -4.07 2.85 -12.49
C GLY A 71 -2.66 2.39 -12.11
N ASP A 72 -1.67 3.26 -12.32
CA ASP A 72 -0.24 2.92 -12.24
C ASP A 72 0.15 2.34 -10.88
N ALA A 73 -0.40 2.89 -9.78
CA ALA A 73 -0.17 2.37 -8.43
C ALA A 73 -0.75 0.96 -8.23
N GLY A 74 -1.91 0.67 -8.82
CA GLY A 74 -2.52 -0.65 -8.81
C GLY A 74 -1.72 -1.69 -9.58
N TRP A 75 -1.24 -1.31 -10.77
CA TRP A 75 -0.32 -2.14 -11.57
C TRP A 75 0.99 -2.41 -10.83
N ALA A 76 1.59 -1.38 -10.25
CA ALA A 76 2.81 -1.49 -9.45
C ALA A 76 2.61 -2.40 -8.23
N ALA A 77 1.51 -2.24 -7.49
CA ALA A 77 1.22 -3.08 -6.33
C ALA A 77 1.06 -4.57 -6.70
N ARG A 78 0.38 -4.86 -7.81
CA ARG A 78 0.27 -6.22 -8.33
C ARG A 78 1.62 -6.78 -8.74
N TYR A 79 2.41 -5.99 -9.46
CA TYR A 79 3.72 -6.40 -9.93
C TYR A 79 4.64 -6.81 -8.76
N GLU A 80 4.63 -6.06 -7.67
CA GLU A 80 5.51 -6.29 -6.52
C GLU A 80 5.00 -7.39 -5.57
N TRP A 81 3.70 -7.42 -5.25
CA TRP A 81 3.19 -8.19 -4.10
C TRP A 81 2.12 -9.24 -4.43
N SER A 82 1.60 -9.32 -5.66
CA SER A 82 0.53 -10.28 -6.00
C SER A 82 0.92 -11.74 -5.74
N SER A 83 2.17 -12.12 -6.06
CA SER A 83 2.65 -13.49 -5.85
C SER A 83 2.71 -13.87 -4.37
N LEU A 84 2.95 -12.91 -3.47
CA LEU A 84 2.98 -13.15 -2.03
C LEU A 84 1.56 -13.27 -1.46
N LEU A 85 0.64 -12.44 -1.96
CA LEU A 85 -0.76 -12.47 -1.55
C LEU A 85 -1.49 -13.74 -2.02
N GLN A 86 -1.03 -14.35 -3.12
CA GLN A 86 -1.56 -15.62 -3.63
C GLN A 86 -0.99 -16.85 -2.90
N GLN A 87 0.04 -16.70 -2.06
CA GLN A 87 0.56 -17.81 -1.29
C GLN A 87 -0.43 -18.18 -0.16
N PRO A 88 -0.77 -19.47 0.01
CA PRO A 88 -1.59 -19.89 1.14
C PRO A 88 -0.89 -19.48 2.43
N ARG A 89 -1.57 -18.69 3.27
CA ARG A 89 -1.09 -18.32 4.60
C ARG A 89 -0.90 -19.62 5.40
N ARG A 90 0.35 -20.04 5.58
CA ARG A 90 0.75 -21.19 6.42
C ARG A 90 0.55 -20.88 7.90
#